data_AF-A0A0J7KHE1-F1
#
_entry.id   AF-A0A0J7KHE1-F1
#
_cell.length_a   1.000
_cell.length_b   1.000
_cell.length_c   1.000
_cell.angle_alpha   90.00
_cell.angle_beta   90.00
_cell.angle_gamma   90.00
#
_symmetry.space_group_name_H-M   'P 1'
#
loop_
_entity.id
_entity.type
_entity.pdbx_description
1 polymer ?
#
loop_
_entity_poly.entity_id
_entity_poly.type
_entity_poly.pdbx_seq_one_letter_code
_entity_poly.pdbx_strand_id
1 'polypeptide(L)'
;MEARESRDLSLFGGEESHHVANDLCLPAKLADGLQSGRNCSATELVSALQACGKHVFLVSGGFHCLIAPIALQLNIPPENIYANRLKFYFTGEYAGFDENQPTSRSGGKAEVIEYLKKQKGFKNIVHIGDGSTDLEASPPADAFIGFGGNVIRESVKARAQWFVMNFDDLRRSL
;
A
#
# COMPACT_ATOMS: atom_id res chain seq x y z
N MET A 1 21.10 0.00 -13.08
CA MET A 1 20.15 -1.13 -13.24
C MET A 1 18.83 -0.47 -13.61
N GLU A 2 18.42 -0.52 -14.86
CA GLU A 2 17.17 0.11 -15.31
C GLU A 2 15.98 -0.71 -14.79
N ALA A 3 14.91 -0.04 -14.36
CA ALA A 3 13.68 -0.68 -13.93
C ALA A 3 13.10 -1.52 -15.08
N ARG A 4 12.65 -2.74 -14.79
CA ARG A 4 11.99 -3.57 -15.80
C ARG A 4 10.62 -2.97 -16.09
N GLU A 5 10.31 -2.72 -17.36
CA GLU A 5 8.96 -2.35 -17.79
C GLU A 5 7.99 -3.52 -17.56
N SER A 6 6.72 -3.18 -17.34
CA SER A 6 5.59 -4.00 -16.85
C SER A 6 5.25 -5.30 -17.59
N ARG A 7 6.06 -5.75 -18.55
CA ARG A 7 5.76 -6.91 -19.41
C ARG A 7 6.17 -8.27 -18.83
N ASP A 8 6.92 -8.30 -17.73
CA ASP A 8 7.33 -9.55 -17.06
C ASP A 8 6.99 -9.48 -15.56
N LEU A 9 5.72 -9.77 -15.25
CA LEU A 9 5.11 -9.75 -13.91
C LEU A 9 4.67 -11.14 -13.45
N SER A 10 5.53 -12.15 -13.67
CA SER A 10 5.38 -13.51 -13.08
C SER A 10 5.23 -13.52 -11.55
N LEU A 11 5.42 -12.37 -10.89
CA LEU A 11 5.19 -12.07 -9.48
C LEU A 11 3.83 -12.48 -8.89
N PHE A 12 2.78 -12.53 -9.72
CA PHE A 12 1.44 -12.91 -9.27
C PHE A 12 1.03 -14.33 -9.70
N GLY A 13 1.85 -14.98 -10.55
CA GLY A 13 1.58 -16.27 -11.16
C GLY A 13 2.32 -17.43 -10.48
N GLY A 14 1.66 -18.08 -9.54
CA GLY A 14 2.10 -19.32 -8.90
C GLY A 14 1.01 -19.88 -7.98
N GLU A 15 0.97 -21.20 -7.79
CA GLU A 15 0.02 -21.89 -6.88
C GLU A 15 0.21 -21.50 -5.39
N GLU A 16 1.25 -20.72 -5.07
CA GLU A 16 1.43 -20.15 -3.74
C GLU A 16 0.67 -18.83 -3.58
N SER A 17 -0.06 -18.69 -2.48
CA SER A 17 -0.82 -17.50 -2.14
C SER A 17 0.11 -16.30 -1.93
N HIS A 18 0.36 -15.55 -3.01
CA HIS A 18 0.94 -14.21 -2.94
C HIS A 18 0.01 -13.28 -2.13
N HIS A 19 0.55 -12.39 -1.33
CA HIS A 19 -0.21 -11.38 -0.59
C HIS A 19 0.34 -10.01 -0.95
N VAL A 20 -0.54 -9.01 -1.04
CA VAL A 20 -0.15 -7.67 -1.50
C VAL A 20 -0.33 -6.70 -0.35
N ALA A 21 0.78 -6.19 0.17
CA ALA A 21 0.74 -5.08 1.11
C ALA A 21 0.92 -3.79 0.31
N ASN A 22 -0.17 -3.13 -0.09
CA ASN A 22 -0.06 -1.83 -0.71
C ASN A 22 0.19 -0.75 0.36
N ASP A 23 1.23 0.05 0.19
CA ASP A 23 1.18 1.44 0.65
C ASP A 23 1.28 2.34 -0.56
N LEU A 24 0.27 2.25 -1.42
CA LEU A 24 -0.02 3.43 -2.18
C LEU A 24 -0.37 4.49 -1.17
N CYS A 25 0.29 5.64 -1.30
CA CYS A 25 -0.16 6.93 -0.83
C CYS A 25 -1.57 7.20 -1.42
N LEU A 26 -2.54 6.46 -0.89
CA LEU A 26 -3.97 6.47 -1.11
C LEU A 26 -4.67 7.71 -0.54
N PRO A 27 -4.14 8.48 0.44
CA PRO A 27 -5.02 9.41 1.14
C PRO A 27 -5.36 10.67 0.35
N ALA A 28 -4.68 11.02 -0.74
CA ALA A 28 -4.95 12.30 -1.41
C ALA A 28 -5.96 12.23 -2.56
N LYS A 29 -5.96 11.19 -3.41
CA LYS A 29 -6.77 11.20 -4.65
C LYS A 29 -7.60 9.95 -4.95
N LEU A 30 -7.48 8.85 -4.20
CA LEU A 30 -8.56 7.87 -4.22
C LEU A 30 -9.85 8.50 -3.68
N ALA A 31 -9.71 9.34 -2.64
CA ALA A 31 -10.80 10.16 -2.12
C ALA A 31 -11.41 11.08 -3.19
N ASP A 32 -10.61 11.81 -3.98
CA ASP A 32 -11.11 12.65 -5.09
C ASP A 32 -11.83 11.86 -6.20
N GLY A 33 -11.30 10.68 -6.56
CA GLY A 33 -11.90 9.81 -7.58
C GLY A 33 -13.22 9.18 -7.12
N LEU A 34 -13.26 8.70 -5.87
CA LEU A 34 -14.43 8.06 -5.27
C LEU A 34 -15.53 9.06 -4.90
N GLN A 35 -15.18 10.29 -4.49
CA GLN A 35 -16.16 11.37 -4.29
C GLN A 35 -16.77 11.87 -5.61
N SER A 36 -16.08 11.71 -6.75
CA SER A 36 -16.55 12.15 -8.07
C SER A 36 -17.32 11.09 -8.87
N GLY A 37 -17.65 9.93 -8.26
CA GLY A 37 -18.46 8.89 -8.91
C GLY A 37 -17.76 8.18 -10.09
N ARG A 38 -16.44 8.30 -10.21
CA ARG A 38 -15.65 7.54 -11.19
C ARG A 38 -15.13 6.27 -10.53
N ASN A 39 -15.42 5.11 -11.13
CA ASN A 39 -14.70 3.87 -10.82
C ASN A 39 -13.21 4.13 -11.03
N CYS A 40 -12.45 4.17 -9.94
CA CYS A 40 -11.02 4.43 -10.01
C CYS A 40 -10.27 3.10 -10.20
N SER A 41 -9.22 3.11 -11.02
CA SER A 41 -8.43 1.92 -11.36
C SER A 41 -7.82 1.22 -10.14
N ALA A 42 -7.71 1.92 -9.01
CA ALA A 42 -7.32 1.33 -7.72
C ALA A 42 -8.38 0.40 -7.12
N THR A 43 -9.66 0.78 -7.18
CA THR A 43 -10.77 -0.06 -6.70
C THR A 43 -10.84 -1.34 -7.52
N GLU A 44 -10.65 -1.24 -8.83
CA GLU A 44 -10.64 -2.40 -9.74
C GLU A 44 -9.46 -3.32 -9.44
N LEU A 45 -8.26 -2.77 -9.19
CA LEU A 45 -7.10 -3.56 -8.78
C LEU A 45 -7.33 -4.28 -7.45
N VAL A 46 -7.83 -3.57 -6.42
CA VAL A 46 -8.10 -4.17 -5.11
C VAL A 46 -9.15 -5.28 -5.22
N SER A 47 -10.22 -5.04 -5.98
CA SER A 47 -11.26 -6.03 -6.22
C SER A 47 -10.72 -7.27 -6.96
N ALA A 48 -9.87 -7.06 -7.97
CA ALA A 48 -9.22 -8.16 -8.69
C ALA A 48 -8.31 -8.98 -7.77
N LEU A 49 -7.48 -8.32 -6.95
CA LEU A 49 -6.62 -8.98 -5.98
C LEU A 49 -7.43 -9.81 -4.96
N GLN A 50 -8.50 -9.24 -4.42
CA GLN A 50 -9.40 -9.93 -3.50
C GLN A 50 -10.09 -11.13 -4.18
N ALA A 51 -10.54 -10.98 -5.43
CA ALA A 51 -11.13 -12.06 -6.21
C ALA A 51 -10.13 -13.21 -6.49
N CYS A 52 -8.84 -12.89 -6.60
CA CYS A 52 -7.74 -13.86 -6.68
C CYS A 52 -7.34 -14.44 -5.31
N GLY A 53 -8.10 -14.20 -4.24
CA GLY A 53 -7.83 -14.69 -2.89
C GLY A 53 -6.64 -14.02 -2.19
N LYS A 54 -6.19 -12.87 -2.67
CA LYS A 54 -5.04 -12.14 -2.11
C LYS A 54 -5.52 -11.23 -0.98
N HIS A 55 -4.80 -11.22 0.14
CA HIS A 55 -5.06 -10.23 1.19
C HIS A 55 -4.44 -8.89 0.80
N VAL A 56 -5.21 -7.81 0.99
CA VAL A 56 -4.79 -6.44 0.74
C VAL A 56 -4.68 -5.69 2.07
N PHE A 57 -3.55 -5.03 2.26
CA PHE A 57 -3.25 -4.17 3.43
C PHE A 57 -3.03 -2.73 2.99
N LEU A 58 -3.31 -1.78 3.89
CA LEU A 58 -2.96 -0.36 3.74
C LEU A 58 -1.96 0.01 4.84
N VAL A 59 -0.75 0.44 4.47
CA VAL A 59 0.36 0.65 5.44
C VAL A 59 0.93 2.08 5.35
N SER A 60 0.25 3.08 5.90
CA SER A 60 0.56 4.48 5.62
C SER A 60 1.19 5.23 6.79
N GLY A 61 2.09 6.18 6.48
CA GLY A 61 2.51 7.22 7.43
C GLY A 61 1.44 8.29 7.72
N GLY A 62 0.30 8.24 7.02
CA GLY A 62 -0.86 9.10 7.28
C GLY A 62 -1.66 8.69 8.51
N PHE A 63 -2.83 9.28 8.68
CA PHE A 63 -3.70 9.03 9.84
C PHE A 63 -4.82 8.05 9.53
N HIS A 64 -5.06 7.12 10.46
CA HIS A 64 -6.09 6.09 10.35
C HIS A 64 -7.49 6.66 10.09
N CYS A 65 -7.85 7.81 10.67
CA CYS A 65 -9.14 8.46 10.45
C CYS A 65 -9.37 8.92 9.00
N LEU A 66 -8.30 9.22 8.25
CA LEU A 66 -8.37 9.59 6.83
C LEU A 66 -8.41 8.37 5.92
N ILE A 67 -7.81 7.26 6.36
CA ILE A 67 -7.66 6.04 5.57
C ILE A 67 -8.85 5.09 5.76
N ALA A 68 -9.43 5.02 6.95
CA ALA A 68 -10.52 4.10 7.26
C ALA A 68 -11.75 4.26 6.34
N PRO A 69 -12.22 5.47 5.97
CA PRO A 69 -13.31 5.62 5.01
C PRO A 69 -12.98 5.07 3.61
N ILE A 70 -11.72 5.22 3.17
CA ILE A 70 -11.24 4.70 1.88
C ILE A 70 -11.18 3.17 1.94
N ALA A 71 -10.64 2.60 3.02
CA ALA A 71 -10.57 1.16 3.22
C ALA A 71 -11.96 0.51 3.19
N LEU A 72 -12.95 1.15 3.83
CA LEU A 72 -14.34 0.70 3.81
C LEU A 72 -14.91 0.63 2.38
N GLN A 73 -14.66 1.66 1.56
CA GLN A 73 -15.11 1.69 0.16
C GLN A 73 -14.44 0.61 -0.70
N LEU A 74 -13.22 0.20 -0.33
CA LEU A 74 -12.45 -0.85 -1.00
C LEU A 74 -12.71 -2.26 -0.43
N ASN A 75 -13.65 -2.40 0.52
CA ASN A 75 -13.90 -3.64 1.26
C ASN A 75 -12.64 -4.20 1.93
N ILE A 76 -11.73 -3.34 2.37
CA ILE A 76 -10.54 -3.71 3.14
C ILE A 76 -10.92 -3.66 4.63
N PRO A 77 -10.74 -4.74 5.38
CA PRO A 77 -11.19 -4.79 6.75
C PRO A 77 -10.30 -3.90 7.65
N PRO A 78 -10.84 -3.27 8.72
CA PRO A 78 -10.10 -2.32 9.55
C PRO A 78 -8.80 -2.86 10.15
N GLU A 79 -8.74 -4.16 10.43
CA GLU A 79 -7.54 -4.87 10.92
C GLU A 79 -6.39 -4.94 9.90
N ASN A 80 -6.66 -4.65 8.62
CA ASN A 80 -5.66 -4.57 7.57
C ASN A 80 -5.12 -3.15 7.35
N ILE A 81 -5.49 -2.20 8.22
CA ILE A 81 -5.04 -0.80 8.16
C ILE A 81 -3.99 -0.56 9.24
N TYR A 82 -2.77 -0.25 8.80
CA TYR A 82 -1.66 0.18 9.64
C TYR A 82 -1.37 1.64 9.34
N ALA A 83 -1.66 2.53 10.29
CA ALA A 83 -1.50 3.96 10.12
C ALA A 83 -1.41 4.67 11.48
N ASN A 84 -0.95 5.91 11.48
CA ASN A 84 -0.85 6.73 12.68
C ASN A 84 -2.22 7.04 13.25
N ARG A 85 -2.34 7.11 14.58
CA ARG A 85 -3.60 7.41 15.26
C ARG A 85 -3.50 8.74 15.98
N LEU A 86 -4.40 9.67 15.68
CA LEU A 86 -4.51 10.93 16.42
C LEU A 86 -5.12 10.65 17.81
N LYS A 87 -4.64 11.38 18.82
CA LYS A 87 -5.19 11.40 20.17
C LYS A 87 -5.88 12.74 20.39
N PHE A 88 -7.02 12.72 21.06
CA PHE A 88 -7.78 13.91 21.42
C PHE A 88 -8.11 13.85 22.91
N TYR A 89 -8.14 15.00 23.56
CA TYR A 89 -8.70 15.13 24.90
C TYR A 89 -10.22 14.95 24.86
N PHE A 90 -10.85 14.75 26.03
CA PHE A 90 -12.31 14.71 26.13
C PHE A 90 -12.99 16.01 25.68
N THR A 91 -12.25 17.13 25.67
CA THR A 91 -12.67 18.43 25.13
C THR A 91 -12.74 18.46 23.60
N GLY A 92 -12.22 17.44 22.91
CA GLY A 92 -12.06 17.40 21.46
C GLY A 92 -10.77 18.07 20.96
N GLU A 93 -9.97 18.64 21.86
CA GLU A 93 -8.71 19.28 21.50
C GLU A 93 -7.63 18.25 21.15
N TYR A 94 -6.75 18.60 20.22
CA TYR A 94 -5.63 17.75 19.80
C TYR A 94 -4.68 17.46 20.96
N ALA A 95 -4.44 16.17 21.21
CA ALA A 95 -3.62 15.67 22.31
C ALA A 95 -2.36 14.93 21.82
N GLY A 96 -1.98 15.07 20.55
CA GLY A 96 -0.86 14.37 19.95
C GLY A 96 -1.29 13.18 19.07
N PHE A 97 -0.38 12.24 18.87
CA PHE A 97 -0.63 10.99 18.16
C PHE A 97 -0.09 9.79 18.93
N ASP A 98 -0.42 8.59 18.47
CA ASP A 98 0.09 7.36 19.06
C ASP A 98 1.48 7.00 18.55
N GLU A 99 2.51 7.39 19.31
CA GLU A 99 3.92 7.10 19.03
C GLU A 99 4.28 5.61 19.07
N ASN A 100 3.38 4.77 19.61
CA ASN A 100 3.57 3.32 19.57
C ASN A 100 3.27 2.73 18.18
N GLN A 101 2.61 3.47 17.29
CA GLN A 101 2.37 3.00 15.93
C GLN A 101 3.71 2.90 15.18
N PRO A 102 4.04 1.77 14.54
CA PRO A 102 5.28 1.64 13.76
C PRO A 102 5.40 2.72 12.70
N THR A 103 4.29 3.06 12.04
CA THR A 103 4.18 4.08 10.97
C THR A 103 4.46 5.51 11.42
N SER A 104 4.69 5.74 12.72
CA SER A 104 4.99 7.07 13.28
C SER A 104 6.47 7.46 13.12
N ARG A 105 7.32 6.49 12.76
CA ARG A 105 8.78 6.65 12.64
C ARG A 105 9.27 6.15 11.27
N SER A 106 10.45 6.61 10.89
CA SER A 106 11.17 6.09 9.71
C SER A 106 11.38 4.58 9.84
N GLY A 107 11.23 3.85 8.73
CA GLY A 107 11.26 2.37 8.73
C GLY A 107 9.98 1.70 9.23
N GLY A 108 8.97 2.47 9.66
CA GLY A 108 7.71 1.92 10.18
C GLY A 108 6.97 0.98 9.24
N LYS A 109 7.02 1.24 7.93
CA LYS A 109 6.40 0.37 6.91
C LYS A 109 7.09 -0.99 6.84
N ALA A 110 8.43 -1.00 6.91
CA ALA A 110 9.22 -2.24 6.95
C ALA A 110 8.87 -3.08 8.18
N GLU A 111 8.71 -2.44 9.35
CA GLU A 111 8.31 -3.11 10.60
C GLU A 111 6.90 -3.72 10.50
N VAL A 112 5.95 -3.03 9.87
CA VAL A 112 4.61 -3.59 9.61
C VAL A 112 4.70 -4.82 8.70
N ILE A 113 5.47 -4.75 7.61
CA ILE A 113 5.65 -5.90 6.71
C ILE A 113 6.31 -7.07 7.46
N GLU A 114 7.31 -6.81 8.29
CA GLU A 114 7.94 -7.83 9.11
C GLU A 114 6.96 -8.46 10.11
N TYR A 115 6.11 -7.66 10.76
CA TYR A 115 5.02 -8.14 11.60
C TYR A 115 4.06 -9.04 10.82
N LEU A 116 3.65 -8.64 9.61
CA LEU A 116 2.78 -9.44 8.75
C LEU A 116 3.42 -10.80 8.40
N LYS A 117 4.73 -10.83 8.09
CA LYS A 117 5.42 -12.10 7.81
C LYS A 117 5.52 -12.98 9.05
N LYS A 118 5.99 -12.43 10.17
CA LYS A 118 6.29 -13.21 11.39
C LYS A 118 5.06 -13.61 12.18
N GLN A 119 4.10 -12.71 12.34
CA GLN A 119 2.96 -12.88 13.25
C GLN A 119 1.69 -13.35 12.53
N LYS A 120 1.52 -12.97 11.26
CA LYS A 120 0.36 -13.40 10.45
C LYS A 120 0.69 -14.52 9.47
N GLY A 121 1.97 -14.90 9.34
CA GLY A 121 2.40 -16.05 8.54
C GLY A 121 2.41 -15.81 7.03
N PHE A 122 2.35 -14.55 6.57
CA PHE A 122 2.43 -14.24 5.15
C PHE A 122 3.85 -14.49 4.62
N LYS A 123 3.97 -15.34 3.60
CA LYS A 123 5.29 -15.72 3.05
C LYS A 123 5.79 -14.72 2.01
N ASN A 124 4.91 -14.38 1.08
CA ASN A 124 5.19 -13.53 -0.07
C ASN A 124 4.40 -12.23 0.03
N ILE A 125 5.08 -11.11 0.28
CA ILE A 125 4.50 -9.77 0.36
C ILE A 125 5.07 -8.89 -0.75
N VAL A 126 4.20 -8.43 -1.64
CA VAL A 126 4.52 -7.39 -2.63
C VAL A 126 4.13 -6.03 -2.06
N HIS A 127 5.06 -5.08 -2.07
CA HIS A 127 4.82 -3.72 -1.64
C HIS A 127 4.72 -2.77 -2.83
N ILE A 128 3.68 -1.93 -2.87
CA ILE A 128 3.49 -0.93 -3.93
C ILE A 128 3.43 0.43 -3.28
N GLY A 129 4.20 1.40 -3.76
CA GLY A 129 4.21 2.77 -3.25
C GLY A 129 4.99 3.75 -4.13
N ASP A 130 4.86 5.04 -3.86
CA ASP A 130 5.46 6.11 -4.67
C ASP A 130 6.66 6.80 -3.98
N GLY A 131 6.85 6.58 -2.68
CA GLY A 131 7.82 7.29 -1.86
C GLY A 131 9.10 6.50 -1.56
N SER A 132 10.12 7.21 -1.10
CA SER A 132 11.38 6.59 -0.65
C SER A 132 11.16 5.66 0.55
N THR A 133 10.23 5.99 1.45
CA THR A 133 9.92 5.16 2.62
C THR A 133 9.20 3.87 2.25
N ASP A 134 8.49 3.83 1.13
CA ASP A 134 7.92 2.60 0.56
C ASP A 134 9.02 1.72 -0.01
N LEU A 135 9.91 2.33 -0.80
CA LEU A 135 11.06 1.63 -1.38
C LEU A 135 11.97 1.02 -0.28
N GLU A 136 12.13 1.72 0.83
CA GLU A 136 12.89 1.23 2.01
C GLU A 136 12.23 0.02 2.70
N ALA A 137 10.95 -0.25 2.46
CA ALA A 137 10.26 -1.41 3.02
C ALA A 137 10.57 -2.72 2.26
N SER A 138 11.45 -2.68 1.25
CA SER A 138 11.90 -3.82 0.46
C SER A 138 13.44 -3.90 0.46
N PRO A 139 14.07 -4.77 1.27
CA PRO A 139 13.46 -5.73 2.21
C PRO A 139 12.82 -5.06 3.45
N PRO A 140 11.88 -5.71 4.17
CA PRO A 140 11.54 -7.15 4.17
C PRO A 140 10.44 -7.60 3.19
N ALA A 141 9.84 -6.69 2.42
CA ALA A 141 8.99 -7.08 1.30
C ALA A 141 9.78 -7.93 0.30
N ASP A 142 9.10 -8.88 -0.34
CA ASP A 142 9.72 -9.79 -1.31
C ASP A 142 9.85 -9.13 -2.68
N ALA A 143 8.98 -8.16 -2.96
CA ALA A 143 9.09 -7.31 -4.13
C ALA A 143 8.57 -5.89 -3.85
N PHE A 144 9.11 -4.93 -4.58
CA PHE A 144 8.65 -3.55 -4.59
C PHE A 144 8.27 -3.09 -5.99
N ILE A 145 7.07 -2.52 -6.11
CA ILE A 145 6.56 -1.89 -7.32
C ILE A 145 6.44 -0.39 -7.06
N GLY A 146 7.25 0.40 -7.74
CA GLY A 146 7.13 1.86 -7.71
C GLY A 146 5.90 2.33 -8.48
N PHE A 147 5.14 3.25 -7.91
CA PHE A 147 3.96 3.84 -8.55
C PHE A 147 4.20 5.32 -8.89
N GLY A 148 4.10 5.66 -10.18
CA GLY A 148 4.30 7.02 -10.69
C GLY A 148 3.03 7.74 -11.13
N GLY A 149 1.84 7.14 -10.95
CA GLY A 149 0.60 7.66 -11.53
C GLY A 149 0.11 9.02 -10.98
N ASN A 150 0.64 9.44 -9.82
CA ASN A 150 0.39 10.79 -9.28
C ASN A 150 1.60 11.71 -9.44
N VAL A 151 2.76 11.25 -8.94
CA VAL A 151 4.03 11.98 -9.04
C VAL A 151 5.13 10.96 -9.33
N ILE A 152 5.94 11.23 -10.36
CA ILE A 152 7.14 10.45 -10.63
C ILE A 152 8.26 10.97 -9.73
N ARG A 153 8.73 10.13 -8.82
CA ARG A 153 9.96 10.39 -8.06
C ARG A 153 11.11 9.63 -8.71
N GLU A 154 12.04 10.35 -9.31
CA GLU A 154 13.13 9.73 -10.08
C GLU A 154 13.98 8.80 -9.21
N SER A 155 14.18 9.15 -7.93
CA SER A 155 14.87 8.29 -6.97
C SER A 155 14.18 6.95 -6.73
N VAL A 156 12.85 6.91 -6.78
CA VAL A 156 12.06 5.68 -6.62
C VAL A 156 12.05 4.91 -7.93
N LYS A 157 11.79 5.60 -9.06
CA LYS A 157 11.80 4.99 -10.39
C LYS A 157 13.12 4.30 -10.72
N ALA A 158 14.25 4.94 -10.41
CA ALA A 158 15.58 4.40 -10.68
C ALA A 158 15.96 3.19 -9.80
N ARG A 159 15.25 2.97 -8.68
CA ARG A 159 15.57 1.93 -7.69
C ARG A 159 14.49 0.85 -7.57
N ALA A 160 13.30 1.08 -8.10
CA ALA A 160 12.22 0.11 -8.08
C ALA A 160 12.51 -1.06 -9.04
N GLN A 161 12.16 -2.27 -8.62
CA GLN A 161 12.32 -3.47 -9.45
C GLN A 161 11.35 -3.43 -10.64
N TRP A 162 10.12 -3.00 -10.38
CA TRP A 162 9.10 -2.66 -11.36
C TRP A 162 8.58 -1.25 -11.10
N PHE A 163 8.20 -0.54 -12.15
CA PHE A 163 7.62 0.79 -12.04
C PHE A 163 6.41 0.92 -12.96
N VAL A 164 5.27 1.36 -12.41
CA VAL A 164 4.01 1.46 -13.16
C VAL A 164 3.43 2.87 -13.05
N MET A 165 2.78 3.31 -14.12
CA MET A 165 2.16 4.64 -14.21
C MET A 165 0.66 4.59 -13.96
N ASN A 166 0.05 3.42 -14.05
CA ASN A 166 -1.36 3.20 -13.82
C ASN A 166 -1.58 1.83 -13.15
N PHE A 167 -2.73 1.66 -12.51
CA PHE A 167 -3.10 0.40 -11.87
C PHE A 167 -3.59 -0.68 -12.84
N ASP A 168 -4.03 -0.29 -14.04
CA ASP A 168 -4.45 -1.24 -15.05
C ASP A 168 -3.31 -2.15 -15.53
N ASP A 169 -2.08 -1.63 -15.59
CA ASP A 169 -0.89 -2.40 -15.94
C ASP A 169 -0.68 -3.56 -14.96
N LEU A 170 -0.93 -3.31 -13.66
CA LEU A 170 -0.88 -4.35 -12.62
C LEU A 170 -2.06 -5.32 -12.76
N ARG A 171 -3.28 -4.79 -12.92
CA ARG A 171 -4.50 -5.60 -13.02
C ARG A 171 -4.46 -6.57 -14.20
N ARG A 172 -3.91 -6.17 -15.35
CA ARG A 172 -3.77 -7.03 -16.54
C ARG A 172 -2.77 -8.16 -16.36
N SER A 173 -2.00 -8.13 -15.29
CA SER A 173 -0.96 -9.11 -14.97
C SER A 173 -1.37 -10.08 -13.86
N LEU A 174 -2.61 -9.97 -13.35
CA LEU A 174 -3.25 -10.88 -12.40
C LEU A 174 -4.01 -11.98 -13.14
#